data_AF-A0AAQ3A0T8-F1
#
_entry.id   AF-A0AAQ3A0T8-F1
#
_cell.length_a   1.000
_cell.length_b   1.000
_cell.length_c   1.000
_cell.angle_alpha   90.00
_cell.angle_beta   90.00
_cell.angle_gamma   90.00
#
_symmetry.space_group_name_H-M   'P 1'
#
loop_
_entity.id
_entity.type
_entity.pdbx_description
1 polymer ?
#
loop_
_entity_poly.entity_id
_entity_poly.type
_entity_poly.pdbx_seq_one_letter_code
_entity_poly.pdbx_strand_id
1 'polypeptide(L)'
;MIADKLGVSLQNIVDVKVIEIPKGFLKLKDELIHSQTYADKGRIERKEAILEEIYENYYENLPEEEQLIVDVTQARFDIYGSSDVTYGLGLVEEYFQQLLKKKYFSVNDLLIIELYFFCCAMGLEDKEHFEELAQKVLLCSEYEDKDSLVQMEKVLLSLFIQIQTEDSLIYIQTFEKIIAKTRHVFYRPHLFLLKAKYALFVDKNVAEAESFYEKAISLAELLDDQVLVQKILAEKQIDFPTT
;
A
#
# COMPACT_ATOMS: atom_id res chain seq x y z
N MET A 1 -27.11 6.49 -7.25
CA MET A 1 -27.62 5.09 -7.25
C MET A 1 -28.80 4.86 -6.31
N ILE A 2 -28.84 5.43 -5.10
CA ILE A 2 -30.00 5.30 -4.18
C ILE A 2 -31.19 6.18 -4.63
N ALA A 3 -30.91 7.41 -5.08
CA ALA A 3 -31.95 8.35 -5.55
C ALA A 3 -32.78 7.83 -6.73
N ASP A 4 -32.11 7.29 -7.75
CA ASP A 4 -32.78 6.71 -8.93
C ASP A 4 -33.63 5.49 -8.57
N LYS A 5 -33.23 4.71 -7.56
CA LYS A 5 -34.00 3.56 -7.07
C LYS A 5 -35.23 3.98 -6.25
N LEU A 6 -35.23 5.18 -5.68
CA LEU A 6 -36.30 5.68 -4.81
C LEU A 6 -37.26 6.65 -5.53
N GLY A 7 -36.99 7.01 -6.80
CA GLY A 7 -37.87 7.89 -7.58
C GLY A 7 -38.00 9.31 -7.02
N VAL A 8 -37.02 9.74 -6.21
CA VAL A 8 -36.98 11.07 -5.59
C VAL A 8 -35.84 11.88 -6.22
N SER A 9 -36.04 13.19 -6.38
CA SER A 9 -34.96 14.06 -6.86
C SER A 9 -33.81 14.04 -5.85
N LEU A 10 -32.56 14.11 -6.35
CA LEU A 10 -31.36 14.10 -5.51
C LEU A 10 -31.46 15.15 -4.38
N GLN A 11 -32.06 16.32 -4.69
CA GLN A 11 -32.26 17.43 -3.76
C GLN A 11 -33.21 17.11 -2.59
N ASN A 12 -34.09 16.11 -2.71
CA ASN A 12 -35.03 15.73 -1.65
C ASN A 12 -34.48 14.66 -0.70
N ILE A 13 -33.40 13.96 -1.10
CA ILE A 13 -32.70 12.96 -0.27
C ILE A 13 -31.53 13.61 0.49
N VAL A 14 -31.14 14.80 0.05
CA VAL A 14 -29.88 15.44 0.38
C VAL A 14 -30.22 16.78 1.02
N ASP A 15 -30.58 16.74 2.31
CA ASP A 15 -30.18 17.80 3.23
C ASP A 15 -28.69 17.57 3.58
N VAL A 16 -27.85 17.32 2.56
CA VAL A 16 -26.41 17.08 2.73
C VAL A 16 -25.84 18.42 3.11
N LYS A 17 -25.78 18.65 4.43
CA LYS A 17 -24.59 19.26 5.01
C LYS A 17 -23.42 18.61 4.29
N VAL A 18 -22.78 19.33 3.38
CA VAL A 18 -21.46 18.96 2.89
C VAL A 18 -20.64 18.82 4.16
N ILE A 19 -20.32 17.58 4.56
CA ILE A 19 -19.48 17.32 5.71
C ILE A 19 -18.10 17.79 5.28
N GLU A 20 -17.78 19.04 5.61
CA GLU A 20 -16.47 19.60 5.32
C GLU A 20 -15.45 18.86 6.16
N ILE A 21 -14.53 18.15 5.50
CA ILE A 21 -13.52 17.36 6.19
C ILE A 21 -12.59 18.32 6.98
N PRO A 22 -12.41 18.10 8.29
CA PRO A 22 -11.59 18.99 9.11
C PRO A 22 -10.15 19.09 8.60
N LYS A 23 -9.63 20.32 8.50
CA LYS A 23 -8.23 20.56 8.07
C LYS A 23 -7.19 19.90 8.98
N GLY A 24 -7.52 19.71 10.26
CA GLY A 24 -6.68 18.98 11.21
C GLY A 24 -6.51 17.53 10.79
N PHE A 25 -7.64 16.84 10.56
CA PHE A 25 -7.65 15.48 10.02
C PHE A 25 -6.88 15.36 8.70
N LEU A 26 -7.06 16.28 7.73
CA LEU A 26 -6.36 16.20 6.44
C LEU A 26 -4.83 16.21 6.60
N LYS A 27 -4.29 16.95 7.57
CA LYS A 27 -2.84 16.95 7.87
C LYS A 27 -2.39 15.63 8.49
N LEU A 28 -3.16 15.10 9.43
CA LEU A 28 -2.88 13.82 10.07
C LEU A 28 -2.93 12.66 9.06
N LYS A 29 -3.94 12.66 8.18
CA LYS A 29 -4.08 11.72 7.07
C LYS A 29 -2.89 11.76 6.12
N ASP A 30 -2.44 12.96 5.74
CA ASP A 30 -1.28 13.12 4.85
C ASP A 30 -0.03 12.46 5.43
N GLU A 31 0.27 12.72 6.71
CA GLU A 31 1.38 12.09 7.42
C GLU A 31 1.20 10.57 7.54
N LEU A 32 -0.01 10.11 7.88
CA LEU A 32 -0.36 8.70 8.01
C LEU A 32 -0.17 7.92 6.70
N ILE A 33 -0.52 8.52 5.55
CA ILE A 33 -0.48 7.88 4.23
C ILE A 33 0.92 7.88 3.63
N HIS A 34 1.69 8.96 3.81
CA HIS A 34 2.93 9.18 3.07
C HIS A 34 4.20 8.81 3.86
N SER A 35 4.17 8.85 5.20
CA SER A 35 5.31 8.44 6.02
C SER A 35 5.49 6.92 5.98
N GLN A 36 6.66 6.42 5.57
CA GLN A 36 6.95 4.99 5.57
C GLN A 36 7.63 4.58 6.88
N THR A 37 7.20 3.47 7.47
CA THR A 37 7.73 3.03 8.78
C THR A 37 9.02 2.24 8.66
N TYR A 38 9.19 1.41 7.62
CA TYR A 38 10.33 0.48 7.47
C TYR A 38 10.57 -0.43 8.70
N ALA A 39 9.50 -0.75 9.43
CA ALA A 39 9.56 -1.42 10.73
C ALA A 39 10.43 -0.68 11.77
N ASP A 40 10.63 0.63 11.61
CA ASP A 40 11.25 1.49 12.61
C ASP A 40 10.26 1.77 13.74
N LYS A 41 10.69 1.49 14.97
CA LYS A 41 9.84 1.59 16.15
C LYS A 41 9.33 3.01 16.37
N GLY A 42 10.18 4.03 16.20
CA GLY A 42 9.79 5.43 16.41
C GLY A 42 8.78 5.90 15.39
N ARG A 43 8.92 5.48 14.12
CA ARG A 43 7.94 5.79 13.07
C ARG A 43 6.61 5.07 13.27
N ILE A 44 6.62 3.85 13.80
CA ILE A 44 5.40 3.12 14.17
C ILE A 44 4.69 3.84 15.32
N GLU A 45 5.39 4.13 16.43
CA GLU A 45 4.83 4.84 17.59
C GLU A 45 4.23 6.19 17.18
N ARG A 46 4.87 6.93 16.26
CA ARG A 46 4.33 8.18 15.72
C ARG A 46 3.00 7.97 14.99
N LYS A 47 2.89 6.91 14.18
CA LYS A 47 1.65 6.63 13.45
C LYS A 47 0.53 6.13 14.36
N GLU A 48 0.85 5.35 15.37
CA GLU A 48 -0.13 4.95 16.40
C GLU A 48 -0.68 6.18 17.13
N ALA A 49 0.18 7.13 17.52
CA ALA A 49 -0.28 8.39 18.12
C ALA A 49 -1.16 9.24 17.19
N ILE A 50 -0.90 9.22 15.88
CA ILE A 50 -1.75 9.88 14.89
C ILE A 50 -3.13 9.21 14.82
N LEU A 51 -3.18 7.87 14.82
CA LEU A 51 -4.43 7.12 14.80
C LEU A 51 -5.26 7.41 16.06
N GLU A 52 -4.63 7.42 17.24
CA GLU A 52 -5.29 7.79 18.50
C GLU A 52 -5.89 9.21 18.42
N GLU A 53 -5.13 10.19 17.94
CA GLU A 53 -5.63 11.56 17.74
C GLU A 53 -6.82 11.63 16.77
N ILE A 54 -6.79 10.81 15.70
CA ILE A 54 -7.91 10.71 14.75
C ILE A 54 -9.15 10.11 15.40
N TYR A 55 -9.01 9.01 16.14
CA TYR A 55 -10.12 8.36 16.83
C TYR A 55 -10.77 9.27 17.87
N GLU A 56 -9.97 9.97 18.67
CA GLU A 56 -10.48 10.85 19.72
C GLU A 56 -11.21 12.09 19.18
N ASN A 57 -10.70 12.68 18.10
CA ASN A 57 -11.10 14.04 17.70
C ASN A 57 -11.90 14.12 16.40
N TYR A 58 -11.80 13.12 15.52
CA TYR A 58 -12.30 13.24 14.15
C TYR A 58 -13.19 12.07 13.69
N TYR A 59 -12.85 10.83 14.06
CA TYR A 59 -13.35 9.60 13.42
C TYR A 59 -14.88 9.51 13.29
N GLU A 60 -15.64 9.77 14.36
CA GLU A 60 -17.12 9.66 14.38
C GLU A 60 -17.82 10.56 13.36
N ASN A 61 -17.17 11.65 12.93
CA ASN A 61 -17.75 12.62 12.00
C ASN A 61 -17.17 12.51 10.58
N LEU A 62 -16.26 11.56 10.34
CA LEU A 62 -15.67 11.34 9.03
C LEU A 62 -16.68 10.64 8.10
N PRO A 63 -16.65 10.95 6.79
CA PRO A 63 -17.35 10.11 5.82
C PRO A 63 -16.74 8.70 5.79
N GLU A 64 -17.53 7.72 5.40
CA GLU A 64 -17.17 6.30 5.35
C GLU A 64 -15.86 6.04 4.59
N GLU A 65 -15.63 6.74 3.49
CA GLU A 65 -14.39 6.62 2.70
C GLU A 65 -13.13 7.01 3.50
N GLU A 66 -13.25 8.00 4.39
CA GLU A 66 -12.14 8.46 5.23
C GLU A 66 -11.97 7.57 6.47
N GLN A 67 -13.07 7.08 7.04
CA GLN A 67 -13.03 6.08 8.12
C GLN A 67 -12.32 4.81 7.66
N LEU A 68 -12.61 4.35 6.43
CA LEU A 68 -11.98 3.16 5.89
C LEU A 68 -10.44 3.26 5.83
N ILE A 69 -9.89 4.43 5.50
CA ILE A 69 -8.43 4.63 5.48
C ILE A 69 -7.85 4.47 6.89
N VAL A 70 -8.54 5.00 7.90
CA VAL A 70 -8.14 4.91 9.30
C VAL A 70 -8.20 3.45 9.76
N ASP A 71 -9.31 2.77 9.51
CA ASP A 71 -9.55 1.40 9.95
C ASP A 71 -8.62 0.40 9.27
N VAL A 72 -8.37 0.53 7.96
CA VAL A 72 -7.38 -0.28 7.26
C VAL A 72 -5.98 -0.05 7.82
N THR A 73 -5.63 1.20 8.15
CA THR A 73 -4.31 1.51 8.70
C THR A 73 -4.16 0.96 10.12
N GLN A 74 -5.17 1.10 10.98
CA GLN A 74 -5.22 0.53 12.32
C GLN A 74 -5.10 -0.99 12.28
N ALA A 75 -5.91 -1.66 11.45
CA ALA A 75 -5.86 -3.12 11.29
C ALA A 75 -4.46 -3.60 10.90
N ARG A 76 -3.74 -2.89 10.03
CA ARG A 76 -2.36 -3.26 9.67
C ARG A 76 -1.41 -3.19 10.87
N PHE A 77 -1.54 -2.18 11.72
CA PHE A 77 -0.72 -2.08 12.92
C PHE A 77 -1.09 -3.14 13.94
N ASP A 78 -2.37 -3.41 14.14
CA ASP A 78 -2.83 -4.46 15.05
C ASP A 78 -2.32 -5.84 14.61
N ILE A 79 -2.42 -6.17 13.32
CA ILE A 79 -1.86 -7.41 12.75
C ILE A 79 -0.34 -7.43 12.93
N TYR A 80 0.36 -6.33 12.64
CA TYR A 80 1.82 -6.27 12.78
C TYR A 80 2.28 -6.49 14.23
N GLY A 81 1.59 -5.87 15.20
CA GLY A 81 1.94 -5.95 16.62
C GLY A 81 1.52 -7.27 17.30
N SER A 82 0.40 -7.86 16.88
CA SER A 82 -0.16 -9.08 17.49
C SER A 82 0.16 -10.36 16.73
N SER A 83 0.54 -10.27 15.45
CA SER A 83 0.58 -11.39 14.48
C SER A 83 -0.77 -12.08 14.28
N ASP A 84 -1.88 -11.40 14.61
CA ASP A 84 -3.24 -11.93 14.45
C ASP A 84 -3.91 -11.29 13.22
N VAL A 85 -4.11 -12.08 12.16
CA VAL A 85 -4.74 -11.61 10.91
C VAL A 85 -6.23 -11.28 11.06
N THR A 86 -6.89 -11.73 12.13
CA THR A 86 -8.34 -11.56 12.31
C THR A 86 -8.76 -10.09 12.41
N TYR A 87 -7.87 -9.20 12.88
CA TYR A 87 -8.09 -7.75 12.89
C TYR A 87 -8.31 -7.15 11.48
N GLY A 88 -7.75 -7.77 10.44
CA GLY A 88 -7.98 -7.36 9.05
C GLY A 88 -9.11 -8.11 8.36
N LEU A 89 -9.38 -9.36 8.75
CA LEU A 89 -10.31 -10.23 8.02
C LEU A 89 -11.75 -9.74 8.03
N GLY A 90 -12.24 -9.19 9.14
CA GLY A 90 -13.60 -8.64 9.19
C GLY A 90 -13.82 -7.52 8.15
N LEU A 91 -12.85 -6.61 8.03
CA LEU A 91 -12.85 -5.55 7.02
C LEU A 91 -12.69 -6.10 5.61
N VAL A 92 -11.82 -7.09 5.40
CA VAL A 92 -11.65 -7.69 4.08
C VAL A 92 -12.96 -8.35 3.63
N GLU A 93 -13.56 -9.21 4.46
CA GLU A 93 -14.76 -10.00 4.14
C GLU A 93 -15.97 -9.14 3.73
N GLU A 94 -16.18 -8.01 4.40
CA GLU A 94 -17.28 -7.08 4.11
C GLU A 94 -17.24 -6.56 2.66
N TYR A 95 -16.03 -6.31 2.15
CA TYR A 95 -15.81 -5.72 0.82
C TYR A 95 -15.49 -6.79 -0.23
N PHE A 96 -14.97 -7.95 0.18
CA PHE A 96 -14.32 -8.93 -0.72
C PHE A 96 -15.25 -9.49 -1.81
N GLN A 97 -16.48 -9.85 -1.44
CA GLN A 97 -17.45 -10.43 -2.36
C GLN A 97 -17.83 -9.48 -3.51
N GLN A 98 -17.68 -8.17 -3.29
CA GLN A 98 -17.88 -7.16 -4.32
C GLN A 98 -16.64 -6.99 -5.19
N LEU A 99 -15.44 -7.01 -4.59
CA LEU A 99 -14.15 -6.91 -5.30
C LEU A 99 -14.01 -7.96 -6.39
N LEU A 100 -14.31 -9.22 -6.08
CA LEU A 100 -14.15 -10.32 -7.03
C LEU A 100 -14.99 -10.15 -8.31
N LYS A 101 -16.12 -9.42 -8.24
CA LYS A 101 -17.02 -9.19 -9.37
C LYS A 101 -16.64 -7.96 -10.20
N LYS A 102 -15.78 -7.09 -9.67
CA LYS A 102 -15.39 -5.84 -10.34
C LYS A 102 -14.34 -6.08 -11.41
N LYS A 103 -14.44 -5.31 -12.49
CA LYS A 103 -13.41 -5.22 -13.54
C LYS A 103 -12.45 -4.06 -13.31
N TYR A 104 -12.93 -3.03 -12.61
CA TYR A 104 -12.19 -1.83 -12.27
C TYR A 104 -12.38 -1.57 -10.77
N PHE A 105 -11.28 -1.38 -10.06
CA PHE A 105 -11.22 -1.02 -8.65
C PHE A 105 -11.20 0.49 -8.45
N SER A 106 -11.91 0.98 -7.44
CA SER A 106 -11.73 2.32 -6.86
C SER A 106 -10.51 2.36 -5.92
N VAL A 107 -10.16 3.54 -5.41
CA VAL A 107 -9.12 3.67 -4.37
C VAL A 107 -9.45 2.83 -3.13
N ASN A 108 -10.71 2.83 -2.68
CA ASN A 108 -11.15 2.00 -1.55
C ASN A 108 -11.02 0.52 -1.84
N ASP A 109 -11.37 0.09 -3.06
CA ASP A 109 -11.18 -1.30 -3.47
C ASP A 109 -9.70 -1.69 -3.41
N LEU A 110 -8.80 -0.81 -3.88
CA LEU A 110 -7.35 -1.01 -3.83
C LEU A 110 -6.80 -1.01 -2.39
N LEU A 111 -7.38 -0.23 -1.47
CA LEU A 111 -7.03 -0.26 -0.04
C LEU A 111 -7.36 -1.62 0.59
N ILE A 112 -8.53 -2.18 0.29
CA ILE A 112 -8.90 -3.51 0.78
C ILE A 112 -8.03 -4.61 0.15
N ILE A 113 -7.71 -4.51 -1.15
CA ILE A 113 -6.79 -5.45 -1.80
C ILE A 113 -5.40 -5.39 -1.17
N GLU A 114 -4.90 -4.17 -0.87
CA GLU A 114 -3.64 -3.99 -0.14
C GLU A 114 -3.68 -4.69 1.21
N LEU A 115 -4.75 -4.50 1.99
CA LEU A 115 -4.93 -5.14 3.30
C LEU A 115 -4.96 -6.67 3.18
N TYR A 116 -5.68 -7.21 2.18
CA TYR A 116 -5.73 -8.65 1.94
C TYR A 116 -4.34 -9.21 1.63
N PHE A 117 -3.56 -8.58 0.74
CA PHE A 117 -2.19 -9.01 0.45
C PHE A 117 -1.29 -8.92 1.68
N PHE A 118 -1.48 -7.90 2.52
CA PHE A 118 -0.78 -7.80 3.79
C PHE A 118 -1.16 -8.96 4.74
N CYS A 119 -2.44 -9.31 4.88
CA CYS A 119 -2.87 -10.49 5.64
C CYS A 119 -2.24 -11.78 5.10
N CYS A 120 -2.19 -11.97 3.77
CA CYS A 120 -1.48 -13.09 3.15
C CYS A 120 -0.01 -13.12 3.57
N ALA A 121 0.67 -11.96 3.57
CA ALA A 121 2.05 -11.83 4.01
C ALA A 121 2.28 -12.13 5.48
N MET A 122 1.30 -11.82 6.32
CA MET A 122 1.34 -12.05 7.77
C MET A 122 0.91 -13.48 8.17
N GLY A 123 0.61 -14.35 7.20
CA GLY A 123 0.37 -15.78 7.46
C GLY A 123 -1.09 -16.21 7.37
N LEU A 124 -1.96 -15.46 6.68
CA LEU A 124 -3.31 -15.93 6.35
C LEU A 124 -3.23 -17.29 5.62
N GLU A 125 -3.89 -18.30 6.17
CA GLU A 125 -3.85 -19.67 5.63
C GLU A 125 -4.58 -19.78 4.30
N ASP A 126 -5.78 -19.19 4.21
CA ASP A 126 -6.59 -19.22 3.00
C ASP A 126 -6.21 -18.05 2.06
N LYS A 127 -5.51 -18.41 0.98
CA LYS A 127 -5.06 -17.49 -0.07
C LYS A 127 -5.74 -17.77 -1.40
N GLU A 128 -6.93 -18.41 -1.40
CA GLU A 128 -7.63 -18.86 -2.62
C GLU A 128 -7.70 -17.76 -3.71
N HIS A 129 -7.92 -16.52 -3.31
CA HIS A 129 -8.14 -15.39 -4.21
C HIS A 129 -6.90 -14.54 -4.50
N PHE A 130 -5.73 -14.90 -3.93
CA PHE A 130 -4.49 -14.13 -4.10
C PHE A 130 -4.10 -13.98 -5.56
N GLU A 131 -4.01 -15.10 -6.29
CA GLU A 131 -3.58 -15.12 -7.69
C GLU A 131 -4.57 -14.36 -8.60
N GLU A 132 -5.87 -14.54 -8.39
CA GLU A 132 -6.90 -13.84 -9.16
C GLU A 132 -6.80 -12.31 -8.97
N LEU A 133 -6.62 -11.85 -7.73
CA LEU A 133 -6.48 -10.43 -7.43
C LEU A 133 -5.14 -9.87 -7.94
N ALA A 134 -4.04 -10.61 -7.82
CA ALA A 134 -2.73 -10.23 -8.34
C ALA A 134 -2.79 -9.94 -9.85
N GLN A 135 -3.45 -10.82 -10.60
CA GLN A 135 -3.65 -10.64 -12.04
C GLN A 135 -4.56 -9.44 -12.36
N LYS A 136 -5.63 -9.22 -11.59
CA LYS A 136 -6.49 -8.03 -11.78
C LYS A 136 -5.76 -6.73 -11.51
N VAL A 137 -4.88 -6.68 -10.49
CA VAL A 137 -4.06 -5.48 -10.19
C VAL A 137 -3.18 -5.10 -11.38
N LEU A 138 -2.63 -6.06 -12.13
CA LEU A 138 -1.86 -5.75 -13.34
C LEU A 138 -2.69 -4.99 -14.40
N LEU A 139 -3.97 -5.34 -14.54
CA LEU A 139 -4.88 -4.68 -15.49
C LEU A 139 -5.20 -3.23 -15.10
N CYS A 140 -5.10 -2.89 -13.82
CA CYS A 140 -5.35 -1.53 -13.32
C CYS A 140 -4.19 -0.55 -13.64
N SER A 141 -3.04 -1.04 -14.13
CA SER A 141 -1.89 -0.17 -14.44
C SER A 141 -2.14 0.86 -15.55
N GLU A 142 -3.23 0.68 -16.29
CA GLU A 142 -3.69 1.59 -17.34
C GLU A 142 -4.54 2.76 -16.82
N TYR A 143 -4.74 2.87 -15.50
CA TYR A 143 -5.50 3.98 -14.93
C TYR A 143 -4.83 5.33 -15.23
N GLU A 144 -5.68 6.35 -15.37
CA GLU A 144 -5.27 7.75 -15.54
C GLU A 144 -5.37 8.55 -14.25
N ASP A 145 -6.18 8.09 -13.29
CA ASP A 145 -6.38 8.80 -12.04
C ASP A 145 -5.18 8.63 -11.09
N LYS A 146 -4.68 9.76 -10.57
CA LYS A 146 -3.43 9.78 -9.83
C LYS A 146 -3.55 9.07 -8.46
N ASP A 147 -4.69 9.19 -7.80
CA ASP A 147 -4.88 8.67 -6.45
C ASP A 147 -4.92 7.14 -6.44
N SER A 148 -5.59 6.51 -7.42
CA SER A 148 -5.54 5.06 -7.57
C SER A 148 -4.15 4.59 -7.97
N LEU A 149 -3.44 5.30 -8.85
CA LEU A 149 -2.06 4.94 -9.19
C LEU A 149 -1.14 4.98 -7.96
N VAL A 150 -1.28 5.99 -7.08
CA VAL A 150 -0.52 6.06 -5.82
C VAL A 150 -0.89 4.91 -4.88
N GLN A 151 -2.17 4.56 -4.79
CA GLN A 151 -2.60 3.42 -3.98
C GLN A 151 -2.12 2.08 -4.57
N MET A 152 -2.09 1.95 -5.89
CA MET A 152 -1.54 0.78 -6.57
C MET A 152 -0.06 0.56 -6.28
N GLU A 153 0.73 1.62 -6.10
CA GLU A 153 2.13 1.49 -5.67
C GLU A 153 2.22 0.71 -4.36
N LYS A 154 1.33 0.99 -3.40
CA LYS A 154 1.27 0.28 -2.11
C LYS A 154 0.78 -1.16 -2.25
N VAL A 155 -0.24 -1.38 -3.09
CA VAL A 155 -0.73 -2.74 -3.41
C VAL A 155 0.41 -3.59 -3.97
N LEU A 156 1.19 -3.05 -4.91
CA LEU A 156 2.33 -3.76 -5.50
C LEU A 156 3.42 -4.04 -4.45
N LEU A 157 3.72 -3.10 -3.55
CA LEU A 157 4.67 -3.33 -2.45
C LEU A 157 4.22 -4.49 -1.56
N SER A 158 2.95 -4.55 -1.16
CA SER A 158 2.40 -5.67 -0.38
C SER A 158 2.47 -6.99 -1.15
N LEU A 159 2.21 -6.95 -2.46
CA LEU A 159 2.27 -8.12 -3.35
C LEU A 159 3.71 -8.68 -3.46
N PHE A 160 4.72 -7.83 -3.59
CA PHE A 160 6.12 -8.26 -3.71
C PHE A 160 6.64 -9.06 -2.51
N ILE A 161 6.01 -8.93 -1.33
CA ILE A 161 6.35 -9.73 -0.14
C ILE A 161 5.98 -11.21 -0.33
N GLN A 162 5.03 -11.50 -1.22
CA GLN A 162 4.47 -12.85 -1.41
C GLN A 162 4.91 -13.51 -2.71
N ILE A 163 5.25 -12.72 -3.72
CA ILE A 163 5.63 -13.24 -5.03
C ILE A 163 7.09 -13.71 -5.01
N GLN A 164 7.32 -14.88 -5.59
CA GLN A 164 8.67 -15.41 -5.80
C GLN A 164 9.45 -14.52 -6.76
N THR A 165 10.76 -14.41 -6.55
CA THR A 165 11.58 -13.46 -7.31
C THR A 165 11.53 -13.75 -8.82
N GLU A 166 11.45 -15.03 -9.18
CA GLU A 166 11.34 -15.54 -10.55
C GLU A 166 10.10 -15.02 -11.30
N ASP A 167 8.98 -14.88 -10.60
CA ASP A 167 7.69 -14.47 -11.16
C ASP A 167 7.46 -12.94 -11.06
N SER A 168 8.39 -12.21 -10.43
CA SER A 168 8.20 -10.79 -10.10
C SER A 168 8.37 -9.83 -11.28
N LEU A 169 8.93 -10.26 -12.43
CA LEU A 169 9.32 -9.37 -13.53
C LEU A 169 8.17 -8.50 -14.05
N ILE A 170 7.01 -9.10 -14.30
CA ILE A 170 5.85 -8.37 -14.84
C ILE A 170 5.34 -7.32 -13.86
N TYR A 171 5.40 -7.62 -12.56
CA TYR A 171 5.01 -6.70 -11.50
C TYR A 171 6.04 -5.57 -11.34
N ILE A 172 7.35 -5.86 -11.44
CA ILE A 172 8.41 -4.84 -11.42
C ILE A 172 8.23 -3.86 -12.59
N GLN A 173 7.98 -4.36 -13.80
CA GLN A 173 7.73 -3.53 -14.97
C GLN A 173 6.47 -2.67 -14.80
N THR A 174 5.43 -3.23 -14.20
CA THR A 174 4.20 -2.51 -13.88
C THR A 174 4.44 -1.41 -12.85
N PHE A 175 5.19 -1.71 -11.80
CA PHE A 175 5.55 -0.76 -10.76
C PHE A 175 6.38 0.40 -11.30
N GLU A 176 7.34 0.12 -12.18
CA GLU A 176 8.14 1.15 -12.86
C GLU A 176 7.27 2.08 -13.72
N LYS A 177 6.32 1.54 -14.48
CA LYS A 177 5.36 2.33 -15.28
C LYS A 177 4.53 3.25 -14.39
N ILE A 178 4.01 2.73 -13.28
CA ILE A 178 3.18 3.48 -12.34
C ILE A 178 4.00 4.61 -11.69
N ILE A 179 5.19 4.31 -11.16
CA ILE A 179 6.10 5.31 -10.58
C ILE A 179 6.44 6.42 -11.59
N ALA A 180 6.60 6.07 -12.88
CA ALA A 180 6.84 7.07 -13.92
C ALA A 180 5.65 8.01 -14.12
N LYS A 181 4.41 7.49 -14.05
CA LYS A 181 3.16 8.28 -14.15
C LYS A 181 2.94 9.16 -12.91
N THR A 182 3.06 8.59 -11.71
CA THR A 182 2.84 9.32 -10.44
C THR A 182 3.93 10.33 -10.14
N ARG A 183 5.14 10.09 -10.68
CA ARG A 183 6.39 10.80 -10.36
C ARG A 183 6.76 10.69 -8.87
N HIS A 184 6.30 9.63 -8.21
CA HIS A 184 6.52 9.45 -6.79
C HIS A 184 7.97 9.04 -6.53
N VAL A 185 8.71 9.89 -5.82
CA VAL A 185 10.14 9.69 -5.57
C VAL A 185 10.42 8.71 -4.43
N PHE A 186 9.51 8.62 -3.46
CA PHE A 186 9.72 7.87 -2.21
C PHE A 186 9.80 6.34 -2.40
N TYR A 187 9.14 5.78 -3.43
CA TYR A 187 9.21 4.33 -3.70
C TYR A 187 10.25 3.95 -4.77
N ARG A 188 10.95 4.91 -5.37
CA ARG A 188 12.02 4.60 -6.33
C ARG A 188 13.14 3.75 -5.73
N PRO A 189 13.60 3.95 -4.47
CA PRO A 189 14.55 3.03 -3.85
C PRO A 189 14.05 1.57 -3.84
N HIS A 190 12.77 1.36 -3.55
CA HIS A 190 12.15 0.03 -3.52
C HIS A 190 12.12 -0.61 -4.91
N LEU A 191 11.79 0.15 -5.96
CA LEU A 191 11.88 -0.35 -7.34
C LEU A 191 13.28 -0.84 -7.67
N PHE A 192 14.32 -0.10 -7.27
CA PHE A 192 15.70 -0.52 -7.53
C PHE A 192 16.12 -1.73 -6.70
N LEU A 193 15.67 -1.86 -5.44
CA LEU A 193 15.87 -3.07 -4.65
C LEU A 193 15.27 -4.31 -5.35
N LEU A 194 14.03 -4.20 -5.84
CA LEU A 194 13.36 -5.28 -6.54
C LEU A 194 14.12 -5.69 -7.82
N LYS A 195 14.58 -4.70 -8.60
CA LYS A 195 15.43 -4.94 -9.77
C LYS A 195 16.77 -5.59 -9.39
N ALA A 196 17.38 -5.18 -8.27
CA ALA A 196 18.62 -5.77 -7.80
C ALA A 196 18.45 -7.24 -7.45
N LYS A 197 17.39 -7.59 -6.70
CA LYS A 197 17.05 -8.97 -6.35
C LYS A 197 16.77 -9.81 -7.59
N TYR A 198 16.00 -9.29 -8.55
CA TYR A 198 15.75 -9.98 -9.81
C TYR A 198 17.05 -10.25 -10.58
N ALA A 199 17.88 -9.22 -10.78
CA ALA A 199 19.16 -9.35 -11.48
C ALA A 199 20.10 -10.37 -10.78
N LEU A 200 20.13 -10.38 -9.45
CA LEU A 200 20.98 -11.29 -8.68
C LEU A 200 20.50 -12.73 -8.71
N PHE A 201 19.22 -12.96 -8.40
CA PHE A 201 18.69 -14.30 -8.16
C PHE A 201 18.14 -14.97 -9.41
N VAL A 202 17.68 -14.20 -10.40
CA VAL A 202 17.11 -14.73 -11.65
C VAL A 202 18.14 -14.64 -12.77
N ASP A 203 18.60 -13.42 -13.09
CA ASP A 203 19.54 -13.21 -14.21
C ASP A 203 20.98 -13.66 -13.89
N LYS A 204 21.27 -13.91 -12.60
CA LYS A 204 22.61 -14.23 -12.08
C LYS A 204 23.66 -13.17 -12.45
N ASN A 205 23.22 -11.92 -12.61
CA ASN A 205 24.04 -10.77 -13.00
C ASN A 205 24.43 -9.94 -11.77
N VAL A 206 25.52 -10.34 -11.12
CA VAL A 206 26.06 -9.69 -9.90
C VAL A 206 26.34 -8.20 -10.12
N ALA A 207 26.98 -7.84 -11.23
CA ALA A 207 27.39 -6.45 -11.48
C ALA A 207 26.19 -5.51 -11.65
N GLU A 208 25.13 -5.98 -12.31
CA GLU A 208 23.90 -5.21 -12.46
C GLU A 208 23.12 -5.10 -11.15
N ALA A 209 23.05 -6.19 -10.37
CA ALA A 209 22.45 -6.17 -9.05
C ALA A 209 23.15 -5.16 -8.11
N GLU A 210 24.50 -5.15 -8.08
CA GLU A 210 25.27 -4.15 -7.34
C GLU A 210 24.95 -2.74 -7.81
N SER A 211 24.90 -2.51 -9.13
CA SER A 211 24.53 -1.19 -9.69
C SER A 211 23.16 -0.73 -9.23
N PHE A 212 22.17 -1.63 -9.15
CA PHE A 212 20.84 -1.30 -8.67
C PHE A 212 20.80 -1.02 -7.16
N TYR A 213 21.54 -1.77 -6.36
CA TYR A 213 21.70 -1.48 -4.93
C TYR A 213 22.29 -0.07 -4.70
N GLU A 214 23.36 0.30 -5.41
CA GLU A 214 23.95 1.64 -5.29
C GLU A 214 22.98 2.76 -5.67
N LYS A 215 22.14 2.54 -6.70
CA LYS A 215 21.08 3.49 -7.07
C LYS A 215 20.03 3.61 -5.98
N ALA A 216 19.62 2.50 -5.36
CA ALA A 216 18.65 2.51 -4.26
C ALA A 216 19.19 3.30 -3.05
N ILE A 217 20.45 3.06 -2.66
CA ILE A 217 21.14 3.77 -1.58
C ILE A 217 21.22 5.26 -1.87
N SER A 218 21.75 5.63 -3.04
CA SER A 218 21.92 7.03 -3.43
C SER A 218 20.59 7.79 -3.41
N LEU A 219 19.50 7.15 -3.85
CA LEU A 219 18.16 7.77 -3.80
C LEU A 219 17.63 7.91 -2.38
N ALA A 220 17.86 6.92 -1.51
CA ALA A 220 17.47 7.03 -0.10
C ALA A 220 18.25 8.15 0.62
N GLU A 221 19.55 8.32 0.32
CA GLU A 221 20.36 9.43 0.82
C GLU A 221 19.85 10.80 0.31
N LEU A 222 19.47 10.89 -0.96
CA LEU A 222 18.89 12.11 -1.54
C LEU A 222 17.53 12.48 -0.91
N LEU A 223 16.79 11.49 -0.42
CA LEU A 223 15.55 11.69 0.34
C LEU A 223 15.80 12.05 1.80
N ASP A 224 17.07 12.10 2.24
CA ASP A 224 17.48 12.25 3.64
C ASP A 224 16.85 11.20 4.58
N ASP A 225 16.59 10.00 4.05
CA ASP A 225 15.98 8.91 4.81
C ASP A 225 17.05 7.91 5.28
N GLN A 226 17.70 8.25 6.40
CA GLN A 226 18.76 7.42 6.97
C GLN A 226 18.26 6.04 7.42
N VAL A 227 17.00 5.91 7.84
CA VAL A 227 16.42 4.62 8.22
C VAL A 227 16.37 3.71 6.99
N LEU A 228 15.88 4.24 5.86
CA LEU A 228 15.83 3.50 4.60
C LEU A 228 17.23 3.12 4.11
N VAL A 229 18.20 4.03 4.18
CA VAL A 229 19.60 3.75 3.81
C VAL A 229 20.14 2.54 4.59
N GLN A 230 19.99 2.53 5.91
CA GLN A 230 20.48 1.43 6.75
C GLN A 230 19.78 0.11 6.42
N LYS A 231 18.47 0.14 6.15
CA LYS A 231 17.72 -1.06 5.74
C LYS A 231 18.21 -1.61 4.40
N ILE A 232 18.45 -0.75 3.41
CA ILE A 232 18.98 -1.15 2.10
C ILE A 232 20.38 -1.77 2.24
N LEU A 233 21.25 -1.17 3.05
CA LEU A 233 22.60 -1.69 3.29
C LEU A 233 22.58 -3.07 3.97
N ALA A 234 21.72 -3.24 4.97
CA ALA A 234 21.53 -4.53 5.63
C ALA A 234 21.04 -5.60 4.65
N GLU A 235 20.05 -5.26 3.80
CA GLU A 235 19.54 -6.17 2.76
C GLU A 235 20.64 -6.56 1.75
N LYS A 236 21.43 -5.58 1.30
CA LYS A 236 22.58 -5.82 0.41
C LYS A 236 23.58 -6.79 1.04
N GLN A 237 23.87 -6.64 2.33
CA GLN A 237 24.80 -7.52 3.04
C GLN A 237 24.28 -8.96 3.13
N ILE A 238 22.96 -9.14 3.30
CA ILE A 238 22.31 -10.46 3.30
C ILE A 238 22.41 -11.11 1.92
N ASP A 239 22.16 -10.34 0.86
CA ASP A 239 22.15 -10.84 -0.52
C ASP A 239 23.56 -11.12 -1.07
N PHE A 240 24.57 -10.37 -0.60
CA PHE A 240 25.99 -10.56 -0.94
C PHE A 240 26.79 -10.94 0.32
N PRO A 241 26.63 -12.17 0.85
CA PRO A 241 27.42 -12.60 1.99
C PRO A 241 28.90 -12.63 1.57
N THR A 242 29.71 -11.77 2.17
CA THR A 242 31.17 -11.83 2.05
C THR A 242 31.63 -13.24 2.44
N THR A 243 32.35 -13.89 1.52
CA THR A 243 32.89 -15.24 1.68
C THR A 243 34.05 -15.26 2.68
#